data_AF-A0A382A511-F1
#
_entry.id   AF-A0A382A511-F1
#
_cell.length_a   1.000
_cell.length_b   1.000
_cell.length_c   1.000
_cell.angle_alpha   90.00
_cell.angle_beta   90.00
_cell.angle_gamma   90.00
#
_symmetry.space_group_name_H-M   'P 1'
#
loop_
_entity.id
_entity.type
_entity.pdbx_description
1 polymer ?
#
loop_
_entity_poly.entity_id
_entity_poly.type
_entity_poly.pdbx_seq_one_letter_code
_entity_poly.pdbx_strand_id
1 'polypeptide(L)'
;MKFRNPLSSLLASMALIAVVACSMHAEEIRHSFIGVGKANKTVIVGEDGKIEWRIDLPASDGWVLPNGNVLLALYGTKGFPTGGVVEIDRKTKKFLFEYKGGQKEVSTVVPLPDDKFL
;
A
#
# COMPACT_ATOMS: atom_id res chain seq x y z
N MET A 1 -45.38 -39.47 1.33
CA MET A 1 -44.58 -39.02 2.50
C MET A 1 -43.21 -39.71 2.41
N LYS A 2 -42.14 -39.01 1.99
CA LYS A 2 -40.77 -39.57 1.98
C LYS A 2 -40.10 -39.15 3.29
N PHE A 3 -39.77 -40.13 4.14
CA PHE A 3 -39.01 -39.89 5.36
C PHE A 3 -37.61 -39.39 4.98
N ARG A 4 -37.27 -38.15 5.36
CA ARG A 4 -35.91 -37.61 5.21
C ARG A 4 -35.03 -38.29 6.26
N ASN A 5 -33.94 -38.92 5.82
CA ASN A 5 -33.00 -39.58 6.71
C ASN A 5 -32.32 -38.53 7.62
N PRO A 6 -32.52 -38.59 8.94
CA PRO A 6 -31.97 -37.59 9.86
C PRO A 6 -30.44 -37.55 9.84
N LEU A 7 -29.80 -38.71 9.57
CA LEU A 7 -28.36 -38.86 9.42
C LEU A 7 -27.77 -38.00 8.29
N SER A 8 -28.49 -37.85 7.17
CA SER A 8 -28.04 -37.03 6.03
C SER A 8 -28.10 -35.54 6.37
N SER A 9 -29.07 -35.11 7.18
CA SER A 9 -29.13 -33.73 7.65
C SER A 9 -28.03 -33.42 8.65
N LEU A 10 -27.71 -34.36 9.54
CA LEU A 10 -26.67 -34.21 10.56
C LEU A 10 -25.26 -34.08 9.95
N LEU A 11 -24.97 -34.90 8.94
CA LEU A 11 -23.71 -34.86 8.20
C LEU A 11 -23.54 -33.55 7.42
N ALA A 12 -24.62 -33.05 6.79
CA ALA A 12 -24.59 -31.75 6.11
C ALA A 12 -24.38 -30.59 7.08
N SER A 13 -24.99 -30.64 8.27
CA SER A 13 -24.78 -29.65 9.33
C SER A 13 -23.36 -29.66 9.89
N MET A 14 -22.75 -30.83 10.11
CA MET A 14 -21.36 -30.94 10.55
C MET A 14 -20.37 -30.42 9.51
N ALA A 15 -20.60 -30.72 8.22
CA ALA A 15 -19.76 -30.20 7.14
C ALA A 15 -19.83 -28.66 7.04
N LEU A 16 -21.02 -28.09 7.22
CA LEU A 16 -21.20 -26.64 7.22
C LEU A 16 -20.49 -25.96 8.42
N ILE A 17 -20.54 -26.56 9.61
CA ILE A 17 -19.85 -26.07 10.81
C ILE A 17 -18.32 -26.11 10.63
N ALA A 18 -17.78 -27.18 10.04
CA ALA A 18 -16.34 -27.29 9.79
C ALA A 18 -15.83 -26.24 8.78
N VAL A 19 -16.61 -25.94 7.74
CA VAL A 19 -16.26 -24.90 6.74
C VAL A 19 -16.25 -23.50 7.38
N VAL A 20 -17.23 -23.19 8.24
CA VAL A 20 -17.28 -21.91 8.95
C VAL A 20 -16.14 -21.77 9.95
N ALA A 21 -15.81 -22.84 10.69
CA ALA A 21 -14.72 -22.83 11.67
C ALA A 21 -13.33 -22.63 11.04
N CYS A 22 -13.11 -23.12 9.82
CA CYS A 22 -11.85 -22.96 9.11
C CYS A 22 -11.66 -21.53 8.53
N SER A 23 -12.73 -20.75 8.42
CA SER A 23 -12.70 -19.43 7.78
C SER A 23 -12.42 -18.27 8.74
N MET A 24 -12.19 -18.56 10.03
CA MET A 24 -11.96 -17.56 11.08
C MET A 24 -10.49 -17.39 11.47
N HIS A 25 -9.56 -17.50 10.52
CA HIS A 25 -8.18 -17.10 10.78
C HIS A 25 -8.06 -15.58 10.57
N ALA A 26 -7.87 -14.84 11.67
CA ALA A 26 -7.50 -13.44 11.58
C ALA A 26 -6.13 -13.35 10.91
N GLU A 27 -5.99 -12.50 9.89
CA GLU A 27 -4.69 -12.23 9.29
C GLU A 27 -3.75 -11.65 10.35
N GLU A 28 -2.54 -12.21 10.44
CA GLU A 28 -1.53 -11.73 11.39
C GLU A 28 -1.16 -10.27 11.06
N ILE A 29 -1.09 -9.41 12.08
CA ILE A 29 -0.69 -8.02 11.88
C ILE A 29 0.79 -7.98 11.50
N ARG A 30 1.07 -7.55 10.28
CA ARG A 30 2.44 -7.36 9.77
C ARG A 30 2.83 -5.89 9.76
N HIS A 31 4.12 -5.63 9.95
CA HIS A 31 4.66 -4.26 9.98
C HIS A 31 5.58 -3.99 8.78
N SER A 32 5.65 -2.73 8.37
CA SER A 32 6.62 -2.25 7.39
C SER A 32 6.91 -0.78 7.62
N PHE A 33 7.97 -0.27 7.01
CA PHE A 33 8.24 1.16 6.98
C PHE A 33 8.66 1.61 5.59
N ILE A 34 8.37 2.87 5.27
CA ILE A 34 8.88 3.53 4.08
C ILE A 34 10.20 4.23 4.42
N GLY A 35 11.22 4.00 3.60
CA GLY A 35 12.49 4.72 3.64
C GLY A 35 12.59 5.65 2.44
N VAL A 36 12.81 6.94 2.69
CA VAL A 36 13.03 7.97 1.68
C VAL A 36 14.44 8.56 1.81
N GLY A 37 15.01 9.00 0.70
CA GLY A 37 16.31 9.68 0.69
C GLY A 37 16.99 9.70 -0.67
N LYS A 38 18.14 10.39 -0.75
CA LYS A 38 18.91 10.52 -2.00
C LYS A 38 19.68 9.24 -2.38
N ALA A 39 20.28 8.59 -1.39
CA ALA A 39 21.20 7.45 -1.60
C ALA A 39 20.44 6.16 -1.91
N ASN A 40 19.59 5.72 -0.98
CA ASN A 40 18.87 4.45 -1.11
C ASN A 40 17.59 4.54 -1.94
N LYS A 41 17.24 5.76 -2.40
CA LYS A 41 15.97 6.08 -3.07
C LYS A 41 14.79 5.72 -2.19
N THR A 42 13.61 5.57 -2.78
CA THR A 42 12.41 5.24 -2.03
C THR A 42 12.22 3.73 -1.98
N VAL A 43 12.11 3.17 -0.77
CA VAL A 43 11.90 1.75 -0.51
C VAL A 43 10.79 1.54 0.51
N ILE A 44 10.10 0.41 0.44
CA ILE A 44 9.31 -0.13 1.54
C ILE A 44 9.99 -1.40 2.01
N VAL A 45 10.30 -1.44 3.30
CA VAL A 45 11.00 -2.54 3.96
C VAL A 45 10.01 -3.25 4.88
N GLY A 46 9.86 -4.56 4.71
CA GLY A 46 9.02 -5.40 5.54
C GLY A 46 9.63 -5.63 6.92
N GLU A 47 8.84 -6.17 7.85
CA GLU A 47 9.30 -6.53 9.21
C GLU A 47 10.46 -7.54 9.24
N ASP A 48 10.66 -8.31 8.17
CA ASP A 48 11.80 -9.23 8.02
C ASP A 48 13.08 -8.54 7.53
N GLY A 49 13.04 -7.20 7.38
CA GLY A 49 14.15 -6.37 6.93
C GLY A 49 14.39 -6.41 5.42
N LYS A 50 13.56 -7.11 4.63
CA LYS A 50 13.72 -7.18 3.17
C LYS A 50 12.99 -6.04 2.48
N ILE A 51 13.53 -5.63 1.32
CA ILE A 51 12.88 -4.67 0.44
C ILE A 51 11.71 -5.37 -0.26
N GLU A 52 10.49 -4.97 0.09
CA GLU A 52 9.26 -5.45 -0.57
C GLU A 52 8.94 -4.63 -1.82
N TRP A 53 9.40 -3.39 -1.86
CA TRP A 53 9.13 -2.47 -2.95
C TRP A 53 10.21 -1.39 -3.04
N ARG A 54 10.61 -1.02 -4.26
CA ARG A 54 11.59 0.04 -4.52
C ARG A 54 11.24 0.85 -5.75
N ILE A 55 11.44 2.15 -5.72
CA ILE A 55 11.46 2.99 -6.92
C ILE A 55 12.71 3.87 -6.93
N ASP A 56 13.32 4.04 -8.10
CA ASP A 56 14.54 4.84 -8.29
C ASP A 56 14.23 6.34 -8.38
N LEU A 57 13.48 6.84 -7.40
CA LEU A 57 13.14 8.25 -7.24
C LEU A 57 13.65 8.73 -5.87
N PRO A 58 14.53 9.74 -5.85
CA PRO A 58 14.98 10.34 -4.60
C PRO A 58 13.87 11.25 -4.05
N ALA A 59 13.46 11.00 -2.81
CA ALA A 59 12.41 11.75 -2.13
C ALA A 59 12.90 12.25 -0.77
N SER A 60 12.42 13.42 -0.34
CA SER A 60 12.65 13.97 0.99
C SER A 60 11.62 13.50 2.00
N ASP A 61 10.41 13.19 1.53
CA ASP A 61 9.26 12.81 2.34
C ASP A 61 8.35 11.86 1.55
N GLY A 62 7.51 11.09 2.24
CA GLY A 62 6.60 10.16 1.57
C GLY A 62 5.66 9.38 2.48
N TRP A 63 4.55 8.95 1.87
CA TRP A 63 3.46 8.24 2.52
C TRP A 63 3.07 6.99 1.74
N VAL A 64 2.61 5.96 2.44
CA VAL A 64 1.78 4.91 1.85
C VAL A 64 0.33 5.28 2.10
N LEU A 65 -0.43 5.53 1.04
CA LEU A 65 -1.83 5.95 1.12
C LEU A 65 -2.74 4.77 1.49
N PRO A 66 -3.99 5.02 1.97
CA PRO A 66 -4.93 3.95 2.33
C PRO A 66 -5.24 2.95 1.20
N ASN A 67 -5.17 3.40 -0.05
CA ASN A 67 -5.34 2.54 -1.24
C ASN A 67 -4.07 1.71 -1.58
N GLY A 68 -2.99 1.88 -0.82
CA GLY A 68 -1.71 1.21 -0.99
C GLY A 68 -0.75 1.91 -1.95
N ASN A 69 -1.13 3.01 -2.59
CA ASN A 69 -0.26 3.82 -3.44
C ASN A 69 0.80 4.56 -2.61
N VAL A 70 1.82 5.08 -3.30
CA VAL A 70 2.92 5.80 -2.66
C VAL A 70 2.92 7.24 -3.09
N LEU A 71 2.77 8.16 -2.15
CA LEU A 71 2.85 9.61 -2.36
C LEU A 71 4.24 10.08 -1.94
N LEU A 72 4.95 10.82 -2.79
CA LEU A 72 6.32 11.27 -2.53
C LEU A 72 6.51 12.77 -2.80
N ALA A 73 7.27 13.43 -1.94
CA ALA A 73 7.91 14.71 -2.23
C ALA A 73 9.31 14.45 -2.79
N LEU A 74 9.48 14.67 -4.09
CA LEU A 74 10.70 14.37 -4.82
C LEU A 74 11.74 15.48 -4.67
N TYR A 75 13.00 15.07 -4.53
CA TYR A 75 14.13 15.95 -4.83
C TYR A 75 14.19 16.25 -6.34
N GLY A 76 15.03 17.22 -6.70
CA GLY A 76 15.34 17.56 -8.09
C GLY A 76 15.79 16.34 -8.91
N THR A 77 15.11 16.07 -10.04
CA THR A 77 15.45 15.04 -11.03
C THR A 77 15.26 15.59 -12.45
N LYS A 78 15.64 14.81 -13.49
CA LYS A 78 15.45 15.23 -14.89
C LYS A 78 13.97 15.56 -15.23
N GLY A 79 13.01 14.83 -14.66
CA GLY A 79 11.58 15.08 -14.88
C GLY A 79 10.98 16.17 -13.98
N PHE A 80 11.59 16.37 -12.82
CA PHE A 80 11.19 17.29 -11.75
C PHE A 80 12.39 18.13 -11.34
N PRO A 81 12.87 19.07 -12.17
CA PRO A 81 14.16 19.74 -11.96
C PRO A 81 14.26 20.50 -10.63
N THR A 82 13.12 20.99 -10.14
CA THR A 82 12.94 21.71 -8.87
C THR A 82 12.29 20.83 -7.78
N GLY A 83 12.25 19.51 -7.99
CA GLY A 83 11.43 18.61 -7.20
C GLY A 83 9.95 18.66 -7.60
N GLY A 84 9.13 17.97 -6.82
CA GLY A 84 7.71 17.85 -7.12
C GLY A 84 7.00 16.87 -6.20
N VAL A 85 5.71 16.69 -6.44
CA VAL A 85 4.90 15.69 -5.75
C VAL A 85 4.43 14.67 -6.77
N VAL A 86 4.54 13.38 -6.45
CA VAL A 86 4.00 12.31 -7.28
C VAL A 86 3.20 11.32 -6.43
N GLU A 87 2.02 10.93 -6.91
CA GLU A 87 1.37 9.71 -6.45
C GLU A 87 1.68 8.59 -7.43
N ILE A 88 2.13 7.45 -6.91
CA ILE A 88 2.59 6.31 -7.69
C ILE A 88 1.73 5.10 -7.35
N ASP A 89 1.17 4.48 -8.38
CA ASP A 89 0.54 3.16 -8.27
C ASP A 89 1.60 2.14 -7.82
N ARG A 90 1.39 1.52 -6.65
CA ARG A 90 2.41 0.64 -6.04
C ARG A 90 2.71 -0.59 -6.90
N LYS A 91 1.73 -1.10 -7.66
CA LYS A 91 1.87 -2.34 -8.45
C LYS A 91 2.53 -2.09 -9.79
N THR A 92 2.06 -1.08 -10.51
CA THR A 92 2.44 -0.76 -11.89
C THR A 92 3.55 0.28 -12.00
N LYS A 93 3.85 1.00 -10.90
CA LYS A 93 4.82 2.10 -10.84
C LYS A 93 4.46 3.31 -11.72
N LYS A 94 3.21 3.37 -12.22
CA LYS A 94 2.72 4.52 -12.98
C LYS A 94 2.48 5.71 -12.07
N PHE A 95 2.74 6.91 -12.58
CA PHE A 95 2.34 8.14 -11.91
C PHE A 95 0.83 8.35 -12.15
N LEU A 96 0.09 8.50 -11.06
CA LEU A 96 -1.35 8.76 -11.05
C LEU A 96 -1.63 10.26 -10.88
N PHE A 97 -0.73 10.94 -10.18
CA PHE A 97 -0.72 12.38 -10.00
C PHE A 97 0.71 12.90 -10.10
N GLU A 98 0.87 14.09 -10.69
CA GLU A 98 2.14 14.79 -10.78
C GLU A 98 1.94 16.28 -10.54
N TYR A 99 2.75 16.85 -9.66
CA TYR A 99 2.93 18.28 -9.51
C TYR A 99 4.42 18.61 -9.61
N LYS A 100 4.77 19.55 -10.49
CA LYS A 100 6.15 20.05 -10.62
C LYS A 100 6.30 21.30 -9.74
N GLY A 101 7.30 21.29 -8.85
CA GLY A 101 7.53 22.40 -7.94
C GLY A 101 7.81 23.71 -8.68
N GLY A 102 7.08 24.76 -8.34
CA GLY A 102 7.33 26.11 -8.88
C GLY A 102 8.46 26.88 -8.19
N GLN A 103 8.95 26.37 -7.06
CA GLN A 103 10.00 26.99 -6.23
C GLN A 103 11.32 26.22 -6.36
N LYS A 104 12.33 26.54 -5.54
CA LYS A 104 13.66 25.89 -5.62
C LYS A 104 13.62 24.40 -5.26
N GLU A 105 12.76 24.01 -4.33
CA GLU A 105 12.59 22.63 -3.85
C GLU A 105 11.18 22.36 -3.32
N VAL A 106 10.76 21.10 -3.36
CA VAL A 106 9.58 20.61 -2.65
C VAL A 106 10.05 19.63 -1.59
N SER A 107 9.87 19.98 -0.32
CA SER A 107 10.49 19.25 0.79
C SER A 107 9.54 18.28 1.49
N THR A 108 8.23 18.52 1.44
CA THR A 108 7.21 17.70 2.10
C THR A 108 5.95 17.65 1.24
N VAL A 109 5.13 16.65 1.53
CA VAL A 109 3.75 16.55 1.06
C VAL A 109 2.95 15.90 2.17
N VAL A 110 1.73 16.37 2.42
CA VAL A 110 0.84 15.76 3.40
C VAL A 110 -0.49 15.39 2.73
N PRO A 111 -0.91 14.12 2.77
CA PRO A 111 -2.25 13.74 2.33
C PRO A 111 -3.31 14.31 3.27
N LEU A 112 -4.33 14.90 2.68
CA LEU A 112 -5.50 15.46 3.34
C LEU A 112 -6.76 14.65 2.95
N PRO A 113 -7.89 14.84 3.65
CA PRO A 113 -9.17 14.29 3.22
C PRO A 113 -9.57 14.72 1.80
N ASP A 114 -10.45 13.94 1.18
CA ASP A 114 -11.00 14.16 -0.16
C ASP A 114 -9.95 14.18 -1.29
N ASP A 115 -8.94 13.30 -1.23
CA ASP A 115 -7.85 13.18 -2.22
C ASP A 115 -7.14 14.51 -2.51
N LYS A 116 -6.89 15.30 -1.46
CA LYS A 116 -6.14 16.55 -1.52
C LYS A 116 -4.75 16.38 -0.91
N PHE A 117 -3.82 17.23 -1.35
CA PHE A 117 -2.45 17.27 -0.84
C PHE A 117 -2.10 18.69 -0.38
N LEU A 118 -1.35 18.79 0.72
CA LEU A 118 -0.68 20.01 1.19
C LEU A 118 0.82 19.95 0.87
#